data_AF-A0A8S1Q4E2-F1
#
_entry.id   AF-A0A8S1Q4E2-F1
#
_cell.length_a   1.000
_cell.length_b   1.000
_cell.length_c   1.000
_cell.angle_alpha   90.00
_cell.angle_beta   90.00
_cell.angle_gamma   90.00
#
_symmetry.space_group_name_H-M   'P 1'
#
loop_
_entity.id
_entity.type
_entity.pdbx_description
1 polymer ?
#
loop_
_entity_poly.entity_id
_entity_poly.type
_entity_poly.pdbx_seq_one_letter_code
_entity_poly.pdbx_strand_id
1 'polypeptide(L)'
;MGYMINLKIVKWKQIKLGSGLSQLMGFNSIFDQEIIILYRGSQITSCGEYKNGKKVGRWDILYFDEVIGGGSYEIYDDIQDSVKNGKWIDLGDGLQQWKQLIFNGYYQNGQKVGTWEKMKTDKNKLEEGFIKIKELKYD
;
A
#
# COMPACT_ATOMS: atom_id res chain seq x y z
N MET A 1 -8.39 -33.47 22.22
CA MET A 1 -8.02 -32.07 22.00
C MET A 1 -8.34 -31.73 20.56
N GLY A 2 -9.45 -31.03 20.32
CA GLY A 2 -9.84 -30.57 18.98
C GLY A 2 -9.45 -29.12 18.79
N TYR A 3 -8.73 -28.80 17.71
CA TYR A 3 -8.45 -27.42 17.33
C TYR A 3 -9.67 -26.85 16.63
N MET A 4 -10.31 -25.83 17.23
CA MET A 4 -11.28 -25.00 16.51
C MET A 4 -10.52 -24.01 15.63
N ILE A 5 -10.62 -24.19 14.31
CA ILE A 5 -10.17 -23.19 13.35
C ILE A 5 -11.22 -22.09 13.35
N ASN A 6 -10.84 -20.91 13.87
CA ASN A 6 -11.72 -19.75 13.94
C ASN A 6 -11.78 -19.09 12.56
N LEU A 7 -12.67 -19.55 11.68
CA LEU A 7 -12.90 -18.97 10.37
C LEU A 7 -13.66 -17.64 10.53
N LYS A 8 -12.94 -16.51 10.47
CA LYS A 8 -13.55 -15.17 10.44
C LYS A 8 -14.26 -14.96 9.10
N ILE A 9 -15.59 -14.91 9.13
CA ILE A 9 -16.43 -14.60 7.97
C ILE A 9 -16.30 -13.10 7.68
N VAL A 10 -15.56 -12.73 6.63
CA VAL A 10 -15.47 -11.36 6.14
C VAL A 10 -16.74 -11.04 5.34
N LYS A 11 -17.50 -10.04 5.78
CA LYS A 11 -18.66 -9.53 5.02
C LYS A 11 -18.21 -8.42 4.09
N TRP A 12 -18.48 -8.59 2.80
CA TRP A 12 -18.19 -7.61 1.76
C TRP A 12 -19.41 -6.74 1.48
N LYS A 13 -19.22 -5.42 1.38
CA LYS A 13 -20.25 -4.51 0.88
C LYS A 13 -19.69 -3.69 -0.28
N GLN A 14 -20.41 -3.74 -1.39
CA GLN A 14 -20.13 -2.95 -2.58
C GLN A 14 -20.71 -1.54 -2.40
N ILE A 15 -19.89 -0.50 -2.55
CA ILE A 15 -20.36 0.90 -2.58
C ILE A 15 -20.08 1.49 -3.95
N LYS A 16 -21.11 2.12 -4.55
CA LYS A 16 -20.99 2.91 -5.79
C LYS A 16 -20.69 4.36 -5.42
N LEU A 17 -19.60 4.90 -5.96
CA LEU A 17 -19.34 6.34 -5.95
C LEU A 17 -19.73 6.90 -7.33
N GLY A 18 -20.24 8.14 -7.35
CA GLY A 18 -21.08 8.76 -8.40
C GLY A 18 -20.53 8.89 -9.84
N SER A 19 -19.52 8.12 -10.24
CA SER A 19 -18.95 8.09 -11.58
C SER A 19 -18.94 6.69 -12.21
N GLY A 20 -19.68 5.72 -11.66
CA GLY A 20 -19.66 4.31 -12.11
C GLY A 20 -18.52 3.48 -11.51
N LEU A 21 -17.72 4.08 -10.62
CA LEU A 21 -16.75 3.39 -9.78
C LEU A 21 -17.46 2.57 -8.70
N SER A 22 -17.09 1.29 -8.56
CA SER A 22 -17.56 0.46 -7.46
C SER A 22 -16.40 -0.05 -6.62
N GLN A 23 -16.45 0.21 -5.31
CA GLN A 23 -15.47 -0.21 -4.32
C GLN A 23 -16.03 -1.40 -3.53
N LEU A 24 -15.22 -2.44 -3.31
CA LEU A 24 -15.54 -3.51 -2.37
C LEU A 24 -14.84 -3.18 -1.05
N MET A 25 -15.62 -3.03 0.03
CA MET A 25 -15.08 -2.88 1.37
C MET A 25 -15.45 -4.12 2.20
N GLY A 26 -14.45 -4.75 2.80
CA GLY A 26 -14.65 -5.75 3.85
C GLY A 26 -14.87 -5.03 5.17
N PHE A 27 -15.96 -5.34 5.86
CA PHE A 27 -16.25 -4.77 7.19
C PHE A 27 -16.04 -5.84 8.25
N ASN A 28 -14.95 -5.72 9.01
CA ASN A 28 -14.75 -6.49 10.24
C ASN A 28 -14.64 -5.53 11.42
N SER A 29 -15.64 -5.57 12.30
CA SER A 29 -15.65 -4.95 13.64
C SER A 29 -15.68 -3.42 13.73
N ILE A 30 -16.20 -2.94 14.86
CA ILE A 30 -16.52 -1.52 15.17
C ILE A 30 -15.32 -0.73 15.73
N PHE A 31 -14.19 -1.39 15.99
CA PHE A 31 -12.93 -0.73 16.34
C PHE A 31 -11.80 -1.42 15.58
N ASP A 32 -11.03 -0.60 14.86
CA ASP A 32 -9.88 -0.93 14.00
C ASP A 32 -10.25 -1.76 12.75
N GLN A 33 -10.56 -1.03 11.66
CA GLN A 33 -10.93 -1.63 10.38
C GLN A 33 -9.66 -1.87 9.54
N GLU A 34 -9.35 -3.15 9.33
CA GLU A 34 -8.51 -3.56 8.20
C GLU A 34 -9.27 -3.29 6.91
N ILE A 35 -8.77 -2.37 6.08
CA ILE A 35 -9.39 -2.02 4.79
C ILE A 35 -8.48 -2.44 3.65
N ILE A 36 -9.04 -3.19 2.72
CA ILE A 36 -8.42 -3.59 1.46
C ILE A 36 -8.92 -2.63 0.37
N ILE A 37 -8.02 -1.86 -0.23
CA ILE A 37 -8.34 -1.01 -1.38
C ILE A 37 -7.97 -1.75 -2.66
N LEU A 38 -8.97 -2.03 -3.50
CA LEU A 38 -8.81 -2.68 -4.81
C LEU A 38 -9.01 -1.67 -5.94
N TYR A 39 -8.06 -1.58 -6.88
CA TYR A 39 -8.18 -0.79 -8.10
C TYR A 39 -8.70 -1.67 -9.26
N ARG A 40 -9.92 -1.43 -9.75
CA ARG A 40 -10.47 -2.19 -10.90
C ARG A 40 -9.56 -2.05 -12.13
N GLY A 41 -9.04 -3.17 -12.64
CA GLY A 41 -8.13 -3.23 -13.80
C GLY A 41 -6.64 -3.23 -13.43
N SER A 42 -6.31 -3.09 -12.16
CA SER A 42 -4.96 -3.20 -11.60
C SER A 42 -4.93 -4.36 -10.60
N GLN A 43 -3.88 -5.19 -10.63
CA GLN A 43 -3.67 -6.28 -9.67
C GLN A 43 -3.00 -5.80 -8.38
N ILE A 44 -3.07 -4.50 -8.09
CA ILE A 44 -2.42 -3.91 -6.93
C ILE A 44 -3.45 -3.61 -5.86
N THR A 45 -3.16 -4.12 -4.67
CA THR A 45 -3.96 -3.95 -3.47
C THR A 45 -3.14 -3.18 -2.45
N SER A 46 -3.76 -2.26 -1.71
CA SER A 46 -3.15 -1.69 -0.50
C SER A 46 -3.96 -2.11 0.72
N CYS A 47 -3.28 -2.55 1.76
CA CYS A 47 -3.90 -2.95 3.02
C CYS A 47 -3.22 -2.26 4.20
N GLY A 48 -4.02 -2.00 5.22
CA GLY A 48 -3.58 -1.36 6.46
C GLY A 48 -4.77 -0.97 7.30
N GLU A 49 -4.47 -0.30 8.41
CA GLU A 49 -5.47 0.11 9.38
C GLU A 49 -5.91 1.55 9.15
N TYR A 50 -7.19 1.81 9.42
CA TYR A 50 -7.73 3.15 9.55
C TYR A 50 -8.15 3.46 10.98
N LYS A 51 -7.84 4.68 11.43
CA LYS A 51 -8.33 5.27 12.67
C LYS A 51 -8.98 6.61 12.37
N ASN A 52 -10.26 6.75 12.73
CA ASN A 52 -11.05 7.97 12.48
C ASN A 52 -11.00 8.43 11.00
N GLY A 53 -11.07 7.48 10.06
CA GLY A 53 -11.01 7.77 8.62
C GLY A 53 -9.62 8.09 8.07
N LYS A 54 -8.56 8.00 8.88
CA LYS A 54 -7.16 8.25 8.48
C LYS A 54 -6.33 6.98 8.50
N LYS A 55 -5.33 6.88 7.64
CA LYS A 55 -4.42 5.73 7.58
C LYS A 55 -3.49 5.75 8.78
N VAL A 56 -3.27 4.62 9.43
CA VAL A 56 -2.36 4.52 10.58
C VAL A 56 -1.48 3.28 10.49
N GLY A 57 -0.32 3.36 11.13
CA GLY A 57 0.57 2.21 11.30
C GLY A 57 1.09 1.69 9.97
N ARG A 58 1.34 0.38 9.92
CA ARG A 58 1.90 -0.29 8.75
C ARG A 58 0.86 -0.39 7.64
N TRP A 59 1.30 -0.05 6.43
CA TRP A 59 0.55 -0.20 5.19
C TRP A 59 1.38 -0.99 4.20
N ASP A 60 0.82 -2.09 3.69
CA ASP A 60 1.45 -2.94 2.70
C ASP A 60 0.79 -2.77 1.33
N ILE A 61 1.62 -2.83 0.28
CA ILE A 61 1.20 -2.80 -1.11
C ILE A 61 1.44 -4.19 -1.68
N LEU A 62 0.37 -4.85 -2.11
CA LEU A 62 0.39 -6.21 -2.62
C LEU A 62 0.20 -6.23 -4.13
N TYR A 63 0.90 -7.14 -4.81
CA TYR A 63 0.68 -7.52 -6.20
C TYR A 63 0.58 -9.04 -6.28
N PHE A 64 -0.56 -9.56 -6.76
CA PHE A 64 -0.87 -11.01 -6.69
C PHE A 64 -0.59 -11.62 -5.31
N ASP A 65 -1.07 -10.96 -4.24
CA ASP A 65 -0.89 -11.40 -2.85
C ASP A 65 0.55 -11.36 -2.31
N GLU A 66 1.53 -10.90 -3.10
CA GLU A 66 2.90 -10.66 -2.63
C GLU A 66 3.11 -9.19 -2.24
N VAL A 67 3.74 -8.95 -1.09
CA VAL A 67 4.07 -7.59 -0.63
C VAL A 67 5.23 -7.06 -1.46
N ILE A 68 4.93 -6.07 -2.32
CA ILE A 68 5.91 -5.42 -3.20
C ILE A 68 6.29 -4.01 -2.70
N GLY A 69 5.60 -3.50 -1.69
CA GLY A 69 5.93 -2.21 -1.12
C GLY A 69 5.10 -1.82 0.10
N GLY A 70 5.11 -0.54 0.43
CA GLY A 70 4.46 -0.02 1.63
C GLY A 70 5.39 0.72 2.58
N GLY A 71 4.86 1.08 3.75
CA GLY A 71 5.54 1.87 4.77
C GLY A 71 4.62 2.16 5.94
N SER A 72 4.96 3.15 6.77
CA SER A 72 4.15 3.51 7.93
C SER A 72 3.55 4.90 7.83
N TYR A 73 2.30 5.01 8.26
CA TYR A 73 1.62 6.28 8.50
C TYR A 73 1.63 6.62 9.98
N GLU A 74 1.86 7.90 10.27
CA GLU A 74 1.79 8.48 11.60
C GLU A 74 0.70 9.56 11.63
N ILE A 75 -0.06 9.60 12.73
CA ILE A 75 -1.03 10.68 12.98
C ILE A 75 -0.31 11.80 13.71
N TYR A 76 -0.53 13.00 13.21
CA TYR A 76 -0.06 14.23 13.83
C TYR A 76 -1.28 15.06 14.25
N ASP A 77 -1.36 15.38 15.55
CA ASP A 77 -2.51 16.07 16.15
C ASP A 77 -2.61 17.55 15.70
N ASP A 78 -1.47 18.17 15.41
CA ASP A 78 -1.36 19.58 15.00
C ASP A 78 -1.98 19.84 13.62
N ILE A 79 -1.76 18.94 12.65
CA ILE A 79 -2.33 19.02 11.31
C ILE A 79 -3.64 18.25 11.17
N GLN A 80 -4.05 17.52 12.21
CA GLN A 80 -5.18 16.59 12.18
C GLN A 80 -5.17 15.75 10.89
N ASP A 81 -4.07 15.10 10.57
CA ASP A 81 -3.95 14.23 9.39
C ASP A 81 -2.98 13.07 9.64
N SER A 82 -3.00 12.08 8.75
CA SER A 82 -2.02 11.01 8.69
C SER A 82 -1.03 11.25 7.57
N VAL A 83 0.27 11.22 7.86
CA VAL A 83 1.31 11.38 6.84
C VAL A 83 2.24 10.18 6.82
N LYS A 84 2.85 9.94 5.66
CA LYS A 84 3.90 8.92 5.51
C LYS A 84 5.12 9.35 6.34
N ASN A 85 5.66 8.44 7.12
CA ASN A 85 6.91 8.66 7.84
C ASN A 85 7.82 7.41 7.77
N GLY A 86 9.13 7.62 7.87
CA GLY A 86 10.12 6.55 7.87
C GLY A 86 10.35 5.91 6.50
N LYS A 87 10.75 4.63 6.48
CA LYS A 87 11.11 3.91 5.25
C LYS A 87 9.88 3.51 4.46
N TRP A 88 9.92 3.75 3.15
CA TRP A 88 8.85 3.46 2.22
C TRP A 88 9.36 2.84 0.92
N ILE A 89 8.54 1.94 0.37
CA ILE A 89 8.64 1.47 -1.00
C ILE A 89 7.39 1.93 -1.74
N ASP A 90 7.54 2.97 -2.57
CA ASP A 90 6.47 3.53 -3.39
C ASP A 90 6.44 2.88 -4.78
N LEU A 91 5.24 2.75 -5.33
CA LEU A 91 5.07 2.40 -6.73
C LEU A 91 5.20 3.65 -7.60
N GLY A 92 5.90 3.53 -8.72
CA GLY A 92 5.99 4.58 -9.72
C GLY A 92 4.76 4.66 -10.61
N ASP A 93 4.50 5.85 -11.14
CA ASP A 93 3.47 6.06 -12.14
C ASP A 93 3.74 5.25 -13.41
N GLY A 94 2.67 4.78 -14.05
CA GLY A 94 2.78 4.06 -15.32
C GLY A 94 3.00 2.55 -15.18
N LEU A 95 2.36 1.93 -14.19
CA LEU A 95 2.18 0.47 -14.06
C LEU A 95 1.35 -0.07 -15.23
N GLN A 96 1.91 -0.02 -16.44
CA GLN A 96 1.48 -0.93 -17.49
C GLN A 96 1.87 -2.34 -17.06
N GLN A 97 1.05 -3.31 -17.45
CA GLN A 97 1.01 -4.73 -17.02
C GLN A 97 2.37 -5.45 -16.83
N TRP A 98 3.49 -4.89 -17.27
CA TRP A 98 4.81 -5.53 -17.32
C TRP A 98 5.98 -4.64 -16.90
N LYS A 99 5.73 -3.41 -16.39
CA LYS A 99 6.80 -2.50 -15.93
C LYS A 99 6.47 -1.99 -14.54
N GLN A 100 7.00 -2.68 -13.54
CA GLN A 100 6.91 -2.22 -12.16
C GLN A 100 8.14 -1.38 -11.86
N LEU A 101 7.90 -0.09 -11.72
CA LEU A 101 8.87 0.84 -11.18
C LEU A 101 8.58 1.00 -9.70
N ILE A 102 9.58 0.80 -8.85
CA ILE A 102 9.45 1.08 -7.42
C ILE A 102 10.52 2.06 -6.97
N PHE A 103 10.22 2.77 -5.89
CA PHE A 103 11.07 3.76 -5.28
C PHE A 103 11.24 3.42 -3.80
N ASN A 104 12.45 3.13 -3.37
CA ASN A 104 12.77 2.84 -1.97
C ASN A 104 13.49 4.04 -1.36
N GLY A 105 13.00 4.55 -0.24
CA GLY A 105 13.62 5.68 0.45
C GLY A 105 12.89 6.05 1.74
N TYR A 106 13.10 7.28 2.19
CA TYR A 106 12.58 7.77 3.46
C TYR A 106 11.63 8.95 3.26
N TYR A 107 10.53 8.92 3.98
CA TYR A 107 9.66 10.05 4.21
C TYR A 107 9.92 10.66 5.58
N GLN A 108 9.80 11.98 5.66
CA GLN A 108 9.74 12.74 6.91
C GLN A 108 8.58 13.73 6.81
N ASN A 109 7.62 13.63 7.72
CA ASN A 109 6.42 14.48 7.75
C ASN A 109 5.69 14.54 6.39
N GLY A 110 5.55 13.40 5.72
CA GLY A 110 4.89 13.30 4.42
C GLY A 110 5.73 13.74 3.21
N GLN A 111 6.97 14.21 3.40
CA GLN A 111 7.88 14.61 2.33
C GLN A 111 8.99 13.59 2.11
N LYS A 112 9.39 13.37 0.86
CA LYS A 112 10.54 12.52 0.52
C LYS A 112 11.81 13.24 0.93
N VAL A 113 12.69 12.57 1.67
CA VAL A 113 13.98 13.10 2.11
C VAL A 113 15.13 12.17 1.77
N GLY A 114 16.33 12.71 1.64
CA GLY A 114 17.56 11.94 1.47
C GLY A 114 17.67 11.22 0.13
N THR A 115 18.31 10.04 0.14
CA THR A 115 18.56 9.27 -1.08
C THR A 115 17.46 8.25 -1.32
N TRP A 116 16.93 8.26 -2.54
CA TRP A 116 15.88 7.37 -3.02
C TRP A 116 16.40 6.49 -4.16
N GLU A 117 16.21 5.19 -4.01
CA GLU A 117 16.58 4.20 -5.01
C GLU A 117 15.41 3.94 -5.94
N LYS A 118 15.59 4.30 -7.20
CA LYS A 118 14.66 3.96 -8.28
C LYS A 118 15.04 2.58 -8.80
N MET A 119 14.11 1.63 -8.75
CA MET A 119 14.31 0.25 -9.17
C MET A 119 13.27 -0.16 -10.21
N LYS A 120 13.63 -1.09 -11.10
CA LYS A 120 12.71 -1.68 -12.09
C LYS A 120 12.83 -3.20 -12.06
N THR A 121 11.75 -3.88 -12.42
CA THR A 121 11.79 -5.32 -12.72
C THR A 121 12.53 -5.56 -14.03
N ASP A 122 13.42 -6.56 -14.07
CA ASP A 122 14.02 -7.03 -15.31
C ASP A 122 13.18 -8.16 -15.93
N LYS A 123 12.69 -7.94 -17.14
CA LYS A 123 11.85 -8.91 -17.87
C LYS A 123 12.61 -10.18 -18.25
N ASN A 124 13.93 -10.07 -18.41
CA ASN A 124 14.75 -11.20 -18.86
C ASN A 124 15.22 -12.08 -17.70
N LYS A 125 14.96 -11.66 -16.46
CA LYS A 125 15.41 -12.30 -15.23
C LYS A 125 14.25 -12.31 -14.24
N LEU A 126 13.18 -13.03 -14.62
CA LEU A 126 11.95 -13.20 -13.81
C LEU A 126 12.23 -13.66 -12.36
N GLU A 127 13.40 -14.26 -12.11
CA GLU A 127 13.82 -14.72 -10.78
C GLU A 127 14.73 -13.73 -10.00
N GLU A 128 15.25 -12.67 -10.63
CA GLU A 128 16.25 -11.78 -9.98
C GLU A 128 15.65 -10.53 -9.31
N GLY A 129 14.33 -10.36 -9.32
CA GLY A 129 13.65 -9.29 -8.59
C GLY A 129 13.89 -7.88 -9.16
N PHE A 130 13.99 -6.88 -8.27
CA PHE A 130 14.12 -5.47 -8.63
C PHE A 130 15.59 -5.05 -8.77
N ILE A 131 15.93 -4.44 -9.90
CA ILE A 131 17.27 -3.92 -10.17
C ILE A 131 17.26 -2.40 -10.01
N LYS A 132 18.21 -1.90 -9.22
CA LYS A 132 18.47 -0.46 -9.06
C LYS A 132 18.93 0.16 -10.38
N ILE A 133 18.25 1.21 -10.81
CA ILE A 133 18.54 1.91 -12.07
C ILE A 133 18.99 3.35 -11.89
N LYS A 134 18.64 3.98 -10.76
CA LYS A 134 19.01 5.37 -10.50
C LYS A 134 18.90 5.68 -9.01
N GLU A 135 19.72 6.62 -8.56
CA GLU A 135 19.54 7.30 -7.28
C GLU A 135 18.98 8.71 -7.51
N LEU A 136 18.03 9.09 -6.67
CA LEU A 136 17.43 10.41 -6.61
C LEU A 136 17.76 11.02 -5.26
N LYS A 137 18.06 12.32 -5.23
CA LYS A 137 18.31 13.07 -3.99
C LYS A 137 17.18 14.05 -3.79
N TYR A 138 16.69 14.08 -2.55
CA TYR A 138 15.72 15.04 -2.06
C TYR A 138 16.33 15.76 -0.87
N ASP A 139 16.00 17.05 -0.77
CA ASP A 139 16.44 17.93 0.30
C ASP A 139 15.80 17.56 1.64
#